data_AF-A0A349JBT5-F1
#
_entry.id   AF-A0A349JBT5-F1
#
_cell.length_a   1.000
_cell.length_b   1.000
_cell.length_c   1.000
_cell.angle_alpha   90.00
_cell.angle_beta   90.00
_cell.angle_gamma   90.00
#
_symmetry.space_group_name_H-M   'P 1'
#
loop_
_entity.id
_entity.type
_entity.pdbx_description
1 polymer ?
#
loop_
_entity_poly.entity_id
_entity_poly.type
_entity_poly.pdbx_seq_one_letter_code
_entity_poly.pdbx_strand_id
1 'polypeptide(L)'
;MSDREALARLASELARHDELYYRQAAPELDDAAYDRLRDQHDVLAARLGQPAWQQHPGDDRTEGFAKVRHRVAMLSLEKAADGDDGSAADKLAAWEVRTRKLLELTDDRPLCLLVEAKIDGISVGLTYRDGALALAVTRGDGVEGDDITAQVRACGAVPLRVPCRDAFEVRGELYLPQPAFVRLRDATLAEGG
;
A
#
# COMPACT_ATOMS: atom_id res chain seq x y z
N MET A 1 -34.79 1.52 6.97
CA MET A 1 -33.61 2.10 6.29
C MET A 1 -33.68 1.72 4.83
N SER A 2 -33.50 2.69 3.93
CA SER A 2 -33.34 2.41 2.51
C SER A 2 -31.98 1.77 2.23
N ASP A 3 -31.87 1.05 1.12
CA ASP A 3 -30.60 0.47 0.66
C ASP A 3 -29.47 1.50 0.55
N ARG A 4 -29.80 2.74 0.16
CA ARG A 4 -28.81 3.84 0.09
C ARG A 4 -28.35 4.29 1.47
N GLU A 5 -29.23 4.33 2.46
CA GLU A 5 -28.86 4.66 3.84
C GLU A 5 -27.99 3.57 4.46
N ALA A 6 -28.29 2.30 4.17
CA ALA A 6 -27.47 1.18 4.61
C ALA A 6 -26.08 1.20 3.96
N LEU A 7 -25.98 1.51 2.66
CA LEU A 7 -24.70 1.64 1.97
C LEU A 7 -23.85 2.78 2.56
N ALA A 8 -24.45 3.95 2.80
CA ALA A 8 -23.74 5.08 3.41
C ALA A 8 -23.26 4.78 4.84
N ARG A 9 -24.03 4.02 5.62
CA ARG A 9 -23.61 3.57 6.96
C ARG A 9 -22.40 2.64 6.88
N LEU A 10 -22.45 1.62 6.03
CA LEU A 10 -21.34 0.67 5.84
C LEU A 10 -20.07 1.39 5.37
N ALA A 11 -20.19 2.33 4.42
CA ALA A 11 -19.08 3.18 3.98
C ALA A 11 -18.47 4.00 5.12
N SER A 12 -19.30 4.55 6.02
CA SER A 12 -18.81 5.32 7.18
C SER A 12 -18.12 4.43 8.21
N GLU A 13 -18.63 3.22 8.45
CA GLU A 13 -18.00 2.24 9.33
C GLU A 13 -16.64 1.78 8.77
N LEU A 14 -16.58 1.44 7.47
CA LEU A 14 -15.33 1.08 6.80
C LEU A 14 -14.30 2.20 6.85
N ALA A 15 -14.69 3.45 6.58
CA ALA A 15 -13.79 4.61 6.69
C ALA A 15 -13.22 4.79 8.10
N ARG A 16 -14.05 4.61 9.14
CA ARG A 16 -13.62 4.70 10.53
C ARG A 16 -12.63 3.59 10.88
N HIS A 17 -12.89 2.37 10.43
CA HIS A 17 -12.00 1.24 10.68
C HIS A 17 -10.68 1.35 9.91
N ASP A 18 -10.70 1.89 8.69
CA ASP A 18 -9.50 2.26 7.95
C ASP A 18 -8.69 3.29 8.74
N GLU A 19 -9.32 4.32 9.31
CA GLU A 19 -8.63 5.31 10.14
C GLU A 19 -8.02 4.72 11.42
N LEU A 20 -8.78 3.90 12.14
CA LEU A 20 -8.31 3.24 13.37
C LEU A 20 -7.11 2.32 13.09
N TYR A 21 -7.17 1.57 11.99
CA TYR A 21 -6.13 0.64 11.60
C TYR A 21 -4.88 1.38 11.08
N TYR A 22 -5.03 2.29 10.12
CA TYR A 22 -3.89 2.90 9.41
C TYR A 22 -3.30 4.13 10.11
N ARG A 23 -4.10 4.93 10.84
CA ARG A 23 -3.63 6.18 11.44
C ARG A 23 -3.45 6.11 12.95
N GLN A 24 -4.36 5.42 13.64
CA GLN A 24 -4.37 5.41 15.11
C GLN A 24 -3.67 4.18 15.70
N ALA A 25 -3.31 3.20 14.87
CA ALA A 25 -2.76 1.91 15.30
C ALA A 25 -3.60 1.25 16.42
N ALA A 26 -4.91 1.48 16.39
CA ALA A 26 -5.87 1.06 17.41
C ALA A 26 -7.06 0.33 16.75
N PRO A 27 -6.82 -0.78 16.03
CA PRO A 27 -7.88 -1.50 15.33
C PRO A 27 -8.89 -2.08 16.32
N GLU A 28 -10.18 -1.82 16.08
CA GLU A 28 -11.28 -2.38 16.87
C GLU A 28 -11.84 -3.68 16.28
N LEU A 29 -11.60 -3.94 14.99
CA LEU A 29 -12.01 -5.16 14.31
C LEU A 29 -10.80 -6.03 14.01
N ASP A 30 -10.99 -7.34 14.11
CA ASP A 30 -10.09 -8.29 13.48
C ASP A 30 -10.31 -8.32 11.95
N ASP A 31 -9.32 -8.85 11.23
CA ASP A 31 -9.34 -8.92 9.76
C ASP A 31 -10.63 -9.59 9.24
N ALA A 32 -11.08 -10.65 9.91
CA ALA A 32 -12.27 -11.39 9.51
C ALA A 32 -13.57 -10.57 9.68
N ALA A 33 -13.67 -9.75 10.72
CA ALA A 33 -14.81 -8.86 10.94
C ALA A 33 -14.81 -7.69 9.95
N TYR A 34 -13.63 -7.14 9.65
CA TYR A 34 -13.47 -6.12 8.62
C TYR A 34 -13.87 -6.66 7.23
N ASP A 35 -13.39 -7.85 6.85
CA ASP A 35 -13.75 -8.47 5.58
C ASP A 35 -15.26 -8.69 5.44
N ARG A 36 -15.93 -9.17 6.50
CA ARG A 36 -17.40 -9.30 6.52
C ARG A 36 -18.11 -7.97 6.30
N LEU A 37 -17.59 -6.89 6.89
CA LEU A 37 -18.16 -5.54 6.73
C LEU A 37 -18.00 -5.05 5.28
N ARG A 38 -16.84 -5.29 4.67
CA ARG A 38 -16.55 -4.96 3.27
C ARG A 38 -17.47 -5.75 2.32
N ASP A 39 -17.60 -7.05 2.52
CA ASP A 39 -18.42 -7.88 1.63
C ASP A 39 -19.90 -7.46 1.68
N GLN A 40 -20.41 -7.07 2.86
CA GLN A 40 -21.75 -6.49 3.00
C GLN A 40 -21.92 -5.19 2.22
N HIS A 41 -20.91 -4.31 2.26
CA HIS A 41 -20.90 -3.09 1.46
C HIS A 41 -20.93 -3.41 -0.03
N ASP A 42 -20.07 -4.31 -0.50
CA ASP A 42 -19.87 -4.57 -1.92
C ASP A 42 -21.07 -5.26 -2.57
N VAL A 43 -21.72 -6.18 -1.85
CA VAL A 43 -22.99 -6.78 -2.28
C VAL A 43 -24.07 -5.70 -2.47
N LEU A 44 -24.16 -4.75 -1.54
CA LEU A 44 -25.15 -3.68 -1.61
C LEU A 44 -24.81 -2.64 -2.68
N ALA A 45 -23.54 -2.31 -2.85
CA ALA A 45 -23.04 -1.43 -3.90
C ALA A 45 -23.37 -1.99 -5.29
N ALA A 46 -23.12 -3.27 -5.51
CA ALA A 46 -23.45 -3.97 -6.75
C ALA A 46 -24.95 -3.90 -7.06
N ARG A 47 -25.82 -4.13 -6.06
CA ARG A 47 -27.29 -4.02 -6.21
C ARG A 47 -27.75 -2.62 -6.63
N LEU A 48 -27.02 -1.59 -6.20
CA LEU A 48 -27.34 -0.18 -6.45
C LEU A 48 -26.59 0.42 -7.66
N GLY A 49 -25.76 -0.36 -8.36
CA GLY A 49 -24.90 0.14 -9.44
C GLY A 49 -23.84 1.15 -8.96
N GLN A 50 -23.41 1.05 -7.70
CA GLN A 50 -22.35 1.85 -7.11
C GLN A 50 -21.02 1.07 -7.13
N PRO A 51 -19.86 1.75 -7.12
CA PRO A 51 -18.57 1.07 -7.02
C PRO A 51 -18.43 0.35 -5.67
N ALA A 52 -17.70 -0.77 -5.68
CA ALA A 52 -17.27 -1.47 -4.47
C ALA A 52 -16.43 -0.56 -3.56
N TRP A 53 -16.34 -0.90 -2.27
CA TRP A 53 -15.49 -0.17 -1.33
C TRP A 53 -14.05 -0.32 -1.78
N GLN A 54 -13.48 0.80 -2.21
CA GLN A 54 -12.05 0.88 -2.31
C GLN A 54 -11.59 1.20 -0.90
N GLN A 55 -11.07 0.17 -0.24
CA GLN A 55 -10.13 0.41 0.83
C GLN A 55 -9.11 1.42 0.27
N HIS A 56 -8.75 2.42 1.06
CA HIS A 56 -7.62 3.28 0.73
C HIS A 56 -6.42 2.79 1.54
N PRO A 57 -5.94 1.53 1.36
CA PRO A 57 -4.75 1.07 2.03
C PRO A 57 -3.62 1.87 1.38
N GLY A 58 -3.12 2.85 2.09
CA GLY A 58 -2.15 3.76 1.53
C GLY A 58 -1.88 4.95 2.39
N ASP A 59 -2.89 5.53 3.04
CA ASP A 59 -2.66 6.75 3.81
C ASP A 59 -1.91 6.47 5.11
N ASP A 60 -0.59 6.24 5.00
CA ASP A 60 0.40 6.11 6.06
C ASP A 60 0.85 7.47 6.60
N ARG A 61 0.19 8.55 6.17
CA ARG A 61 0.53 9.90 6.57
C ARG A 61 0.19 10.11 8.05
N THR A 62 1.16 10.61 8.79
CA THR A 62 1.11 10.88 10.22
C THR A 62 1.02 12.39 10.47
N GLU A 63 0.32 12.80 11.52
CA GLU A 63 0.30 14.20 11.95
C GLU A 63 1.71 14.68 12.34
N GLY A 64 2.02 15.95 12.06
CA GLY A 64 3.33 16.54 12.36
C GLY A 64 4.39 16.38 11.27
N PHE A 65 4.16 15.54 10.26
CA PHE A 65 5.01 15.46 9.07
C PHE A 65 4.58 16.43 7.98
N ALA A 66 5.55 17.05 7.31
CA ALA A 66 5.29 17.88 6.14
C ALA A 66 4.81 16.99 4.98
N LYS A 67 3.70 17.37 4.33
CA LYS A 67 3.15 16.63 3.20
C LYS A 67 3.84 17.03 1.92
N VAL A 68 4.16 16.05 1.08
CA VAL A 68 4.81 16.26 -0.21
C VAL A 68 4.07 15.49 -1.29
N ARG A 69 3.72 16.21 -2.36
CA ARG A 69 3.13 15.61 -3.55
C ARG A 69 4.18 14.86 -4.36
N HIS A 70 3.85 13.63 -4.74
CA HIS A 70 4.67 12.81 -5.61
C HIS A 70 4.77 13.41 -7.01
N ARG A 71 5.96 13.32 -7.63
CA ARG A 71 6.16 13.79 -9.01
C ARG A 71 5.38 12.93 -10.01
N VAL A 72 5.32 11.63 -9.74
CA VAL A 72 4.52 10.63 -10.46
C VAL A 72 3.76 9.85 -9.41
N ALA A 73 2.46 9.60 -9.59
CA ALA A 73 1.68 8.87 -8.60
C ALA A 73 2.30 7.49 -8.27
N MET A 74 2.22 7.07 -7.01
CA MET A 74 2.63 5.75 -6.52
C MET A 74 1.40 4.83 -6.48
N LEU A 75 1.31 3.95 -7.49
CA LEU A 75 0.21 3.00 -7.61
C LEU A 75 0.37 1.82 -6.65
N SER A 76 -0.75 1.20 -6.28
CA SER A 76 -0.77 -0.10 -5.60
C SER A 76 -0.76 -1.25 -6.61
N LEU A 77 -0.42 -2.45 -6.13
CA LEU A 77 -0.50 -3.68 -6.90
C LEU A 77 -1.83 -4.40 -6.63
N GLU A 78 -2.39 -5.02 -7.67
CA GLU A 78 -3.52 -5.95 -7.53
C GLU A 78 -3.04 -7.24 -6.85
N LYS A 79 -3.84 -7.76 -5.92
CA LYS A 79 -3.54 -9.01 -5.18
C LYS A 79 -4.21 -10.20 -5.87
N ALA A 80 -3.44 -11.24 -6.15
CA ALA A 80 -3.97 -12.55 -6.54
C ALA A 80 -3.85 -13.52 -5.35
N ALA A 81 -4.99 -13.89 -4.77
CA ALA A 81 -5.09 -14.85 -3.66
C ALA A 81 -6.34 -15.72 -3.84
N ASP A 82 -6.36 -16.89 -3.22
CA ASP A 82 -7.53 -17.77 -3.23
C ASP A 82 -8.70 -17.08 -2.51
N GLY A 83 -9.91 -17.24 -3.06
CA GLY A 83 -11.14 -16.68 -2.49
C GLY A 83 -12.38 -17.19 -3.21
N ASP A 84 -13.55 -16.65 -2.84
CA ASP A 84 -14.84 -17.02 -3.41
C ASP A 84 -14.95 -16.72 -4.91
N ASP A 85 -14.13 -15.79 -5.41
CA ASP A 85 -14.00 -15.36 -6.80
C ASP A 85 -12.97 -16.16 -7.62
N GLY A 86 -12.40 -17.22 -7.03
CA GLY A 86 -11.51 -18.17 -7.72
C GLY A 86 -10.13 -18.32 -7.06
N SER A 87 -9.31 -19.23 -7.61
CA SER A 87 -7.96 -19.44 -7.09
C SER A 87 -6.99 -18.35 -7.53
N ALA A 88 -5.88 -18.19 -6.80
CA ALA A 88 -4.78 -17.32 -7.19
C ALA A 88 -4.22 -17.69 -8.58
N ALA A 89 -4.20 -18.98 -8.91
CA ALA A 89 -3.76 -19.47 -10.21
C ALA A 89 -4.69 -19.02 -11.34
N ASP A 90 -6.00 -19.10 -11.15
CA ASP A 90 -6.99 -18.63 -12.13
C ASP A 90 -6.88 -17.13 -12.37
N LYS A 91 -6.70 -16.35 -11.29
CA LYS A 91 -6.53 -14.89 -11.35
C LYS A 91 -5.24 -14.50 -12.10
N LEU A 92 -4.13 -15.19 -11.84
CA LEU A 92 -2.87 -14.98 -12.55
C LEU A 92 -2.99 -15.35 -14.04
N ALA A 93 -3.66 -16.45 -14.37
CA ALA A 93 -3.90 -16.85 -15.76
C ALA A 93 -4.76 -15.80 -16.50
N ALA A 94 -5.82 -15.29 -15.87
CA ALA A 94 -6.64 -14.22 -16.42
C ALA A 94 -5.84 -12.92 -16.60
N TRP A 95 -4.97 -12.58 -15.66
CA TRP A 95 -4.04 -11.45 -15.78
C TRP A 95 -3.07 -11.62 -16.96
N GLU A 96 -2.49 -12.82 -17.15
CA GLU A 96 -1.59 -13.10 -18.27
C GLU A 96 -2.31 -12.91 -19.62
N VAL A 97 -3.52 -13.45 -19.77
CA VAL A 97 -4.33 -13.29 -20.99
C VAL A 97 -4.60 -11.82 -21.30
N ARG A 98 -5.02 -11.04 -20.29
CA ARG A 98 -5.25 -9.59 -20.44
C ARG A 98 -3.97 -8.85 -20.83
N THR A 99 -2.84 -9.19 -20.20
CA THR A 99 -1.54 -8.55 -20.43
C THR A 99 -0.99 -8.84 -21.81
N ARG A 100 -1.06 -10.11 -22.27
CA ARG A 100 -0.64 -10.50 -23.62
C ARG A 100 -1.43 -9.75 -24.69
N LYS A 101 -2.74 -9.61 -24.51
CA LYS A 101 -3.61 -8.84 -25.40
C LYS A 101 -3.23 -7.36 -25.42
N LEU A 102 -2.99 -6.76 -24.25
CA LEU A 102 -2.60 -5.35 -24.14
C LEU A 102 -1.26 -5.06 -24.82
N LEU A 103 -0.32 -6.01 -24.76
CA LEU A 103 1.01 -5.91 -25.36
C LEU A 103 1.07 -6.40 -26.81
N GLU A 104 -0.08 -6.80 -27.38
CA GLU A 104 -0.19 -7.38 -28.73
C GLU A 104 0.79 -8.55 -28.97
N LEU A 105 1.00 -9.37 -27.93
CA LEU A 105 1.91 -10.52 -28.00
C LEU A 105 1.22 -11.71 -28.68
N THR A 106 1.92 -12.30 -29.64
CA THR A 106 1.56 -13.57 -30.28
C THR A 106 1.91 -14.76 -29.39
N ASP A 107 1.26 -15.90 -29.60
CA ASP A 107 1.42 -17.10 -28.75
C ASP A 107 2.85 -17.68 -28.77
N ASP A 108 3.61 -17.43 -29.83
CA ASP A 108 5.00 -17.85 -30.00
C ASP A 108 6.00 -16.95 -29.24
N ARG A 109 5.55 -15.82 -28.69
CA ARG A 109 6.38 -14.89 -27.92
C ARG A 109 6.18 -15.10 -26.42
N PRO A 110 7.25 -15.33 -25.64
CA PRO A 110 7.13 -15.46 -24.19
C PRO A 110 6.79 -14.10 -23.55
N LEU A 111 5.95 -14.13 -22.51
CA LEU A 111 5.80 -13.01 -21.60
C LEU A 111 6.94 -13.06 -20.57
N CYS A 112 7.97 -12.25 -20.77
CA CYS A 112 9.11 -12.19 -19.84
C CYS A 112 8.70 -11.49 -18.55
N LEU A 113 8.86 -12.18 -17.41
CA LEU A 113 8.51 -11.67 -16.08
C LEU A 113 9.76 -11.51 -15.22
N LEU A 114 9.80 -10.44 -14.44
CA LEU A 114 10.68 -10.30 -13.29
C LEU A 114 9.84 -10.61 -12.05
N VAL A 115 10.27 -11.60 -11.26
CA VAL A 115 9.60 -11.99 -10.03
C VAL A 115 10.44 -11.54 -8.84
N GLU A 116 9.86 -10.68 -8.01
CA GLU A 116 10.49 -10.15 -6.81
C GLU A 116 9.71 -10.60 -5.58
N ALA A 117 10.42 -10.84 -4.47
CA ALA A 117 9.77 -11.12 -3.20
C ALA A 117 9.02 -9.87 -2.73
N LYS A 118 7.74 -10.01 -2.38
CA LYS A 118 6.98 -8.92 -1.77
C LYS A 118 7.53 -8.66 -0.37
N ILE A 119 8.19 -7.53 -0.19
CA ILE A 119 8.63 -7.07 1.12
C ILE A 119 7.41 -6.50 1.87
N ASP A 120 7.32 -6.84 3.15
CA ASP A 120 6.29 -6.29 4.03
C ASP A 120 6.90 -5.14 4.84
N GLY A 121 6.55 -3.92 4.45
CA GLY A 121 7.16 -2.69 4.93
C GLY A 121 6.39 -1.48 4.42
N ILE A 122 7.05 -0.33 4.41
CA ILE A 122 6.49 0.95 3.96
C ILE A 122 7.11 1.31 2.63
N SER A 123 6.28 1.52 1.61
CA SER A 123 6.73 2.01 0.31
C SER A 123 7.22 3.45 0.42
N VAL A 124 8.39 3.74 -0.14
CA VAL A 124 9.02 5.07 -0.11
C VAL A 124 9.56 5.49 -1.48
N GLY A 125 9.55 6.79 -1.73
CA GLY A 125 10.23 7.44 -2.84
C GLY A 125 11.45 8.23 -2.35
N LEU A 126 12.63 7.95 -2.90
CA LEU A 126 13.89 8.61 -2.58
C LEU A 126 14.35 9.44 -3.76
N THR A 127 14.29 10.76 -3.66
CA THR A 127 14.77 11.67 -4.70
C THR A 127 16.22 12.07 -4.44
N TYR A 128 17.07 11.80 -5.43
CA TYR A 128 18.45 12.25 -5.47
C TYR A 128 18.60 13.42 -6.44
N ARG A 129 19.39 14.42 -6.07
CA ARG A 129 19.77 15.56 -6.92
C ARG A 129 21.26 15.82 -6.75
N ASP A 130 21.97 16.00 -7.85
CA ASP A 130 23.44 16.19 -7.85
C ASP A 130 24.17 15.13 -7.02
N GLY A 131 23.67 13.89 -7.07
CA GLY A 131 24.23 12.75 -6.36
C GLY A 131 24.01 12.74 -4.85
N ALA A 132 23.15 13.60 -4.29
CA ALA A 132 22.82 13.62 -2.86
C ALA A 132 21.33 13.35 -2.61
N LEU A 133 21.02 12.65 -1.52
CA LEU A 133 19.63 12.43 -1.09
C LEU A 133 18.99 13.77 -0.71
N ALA A 134 18.08 14.23 -1.55
CA ALA A 134 17.40 15.52 -1.42
C ALA A 134 16.09 15.40 -0.65
N LEU A 135 15.36 14.30 -0.85
CA LEU A 135 14.02 14.08 -0.28
C LEU A 135 13.73 12.58 -0.16
N ALA A 136 13.08 12.18 0.93
CA ALA A 136 12.45 10.87 1.09
C ALA A 136 10.98 11.07 1.47
N VAL A 137 10.06 10.43 0.73
CA VAL A 137 8.62 10.55 0.95
C VAL A 137 7.99 9.17 1.13
N THR A 138 7.07 9.01 2.07
CA THR A 138 6.23 7.80 2.15
C THR A 138 5.28 7.73 0.94
N ARG A 139 4.62 6.58 0.72
CA ARG A 139 3.61 6.49 -0.33
C ARG A 139 2.41 7.39 -0.04
N GLY A 140 1.94 7.42 1.21
CA GLY A 140 0.66 8.03 1.55
C GLY A 140 -0.46 7.56 0.64
N ASP A 141 -1.38 8.45 0.27
CA ASP A 141 -2.50 8.10 -0.61
C ASP A 141 -2.09 7.77 -2.07
N GLY A 142 -0.78 7.75 -2.37
CA GLY A 142 -0.22 7.53 -3.70
C GLY A 142 -0.11 8.81 -4.53
N VAL A 143 -0.72 9.91 -4.10
CA VAL A 143 -0.59 11.25 -4.70
C VAL A 143 0.28 12.14 -3.82
N GLU A 144 0.08 12.08 -2.51
CA GLU A 144 0.87 12.79 -1.50
C GLU A 144 1.28 11.84 -0.38
N GLY A 145 2.50 12.03 0.13
CA GLY A 145 3.01 11.31 1.29
C GLY A 145 3.75 12.22 2.26
N ASP A 146 4.39 11.62 3.25
CA ASP A 146 5.09 12.34 4.32
C ASP A 146 6.58 12.50 4.04
N ASP A 147 7.11 13.71 4.26
CA ASP A 147 8.55 13.95 4.24
C ASP A 147 9.22 13.27 5.44
N ILE A 148 9.83 12.12 5.18
CA ILE A 148 10.58 11.31 6.14
C ILE A 148 12.11 11.45 5.93
N THR A 149 12.57 12.52 5.28
CA THR A 149 13.99 12.70 4.92
C THR A 149 14.91 12.64 6.13
N ALA A 150 14.52 13.25 7.25
CA ALA A 150 15.32 13.24 8.47
C ALA A 150 15.46 11.83 9.05
N GLN A 151 14.37 11.07 9.06
CA GLN A 151 14.28 9.70 9.57
C GLN A 151 15.08 8.74 8.69
N VAL A 152 14.98 8.87 7.37
CA VAL A 152 15.78 8.09 6.41
C VAL A 152 17.26 8.41 6.52
N ARG A 153 17.63 9.68 6.74
CA ARG A 153 19.02 10.06 7.02
C ARG A 153 19.54 9.47 8.34
N ALA A 154 18.68 9.42 9.36
CA ALA A 154 19.05 8.91 10.68
C ALA A 154 19.17 7.38 10.72
N CYS A 155 18.31 6.64 9.99
CA CYS A 155 18.29 5.18 10.05
C CYS A 155 19.47 4.52 9.33
N GLY A 156 20.13 5.23 8.40
CA GLY A 156 21.31 4.75 7.69
C GLY A 156 21.04 3.60 6.72
N ALA A 157 19.78 3.30 6.42
CA ALA A 157 19.38 2.19 5.55
C ALA A 157 19.65 2.45 4.05
N VAL A 158 19.92 3.69 3.67
CA VAL A 158 20.11 4.11 2.27
C VAL A 158 21.38 4.97 2.11
N PRO A 159 22.05 4.92 0.96
CA PRO A 159 23.21 5.76 0.71
C PRO A 159 22.80 7.24 0.63
N LEU A 160 23.45 8.12 1.40
CA LEU A 160 23.18 9.57 1.33
C LEU A 160 23.76 10.22 0.06
N ARG A 161 24.69 9.52 -0.60
CA ARG A 161 25.33 9.95 -1.84
C ARG A 161 25.46 8.80 -2.83
N VAL A 162 25.27 9.12 -4.10
CA VAL A 162 25.35 8.20 -5.24
C VAL A 162 26.13 8.86 -6.37
N PRO A 163 26.92 8.12 -7.16
CA PRO A 163 27.75 8.67 -8.23
C PRO A 163 26.93 8.95 -9.50
N CYS A 164 25.89 9.77 -9.38
CA CYS A 164 25.01 10.17 -10.48
C CYS A 164 24.76 11.67 -10.40
N ARG A 165 24.84 12.37 -11.53
CA ARG A 165 24.62 13.83 -11.58
C ARG A 165 23.16 14.20 -11.86
N ASP A 166 22.46 13.35 -12.62
CA ASP A 166 21.08 13.61 -12.98
C ASP A 166 20.15 13.49 -11.76
N ALA A 167 19.03 14.19 -11.81
CA ALA A 167 18.00 14.06 -10.79
C ALA A 167 17.12 12.83 -11.07
N PHE A 168 17.00 11.94 -10.09
CA PHE A 168 16.20 10.73 -10.21
C PHE A 168 15.50 10.36 -8.90
N GLU A 169 14.50 9.50 -9.03
CA GLU A 169 13.73 8.96 -7.91
C GLU A 169 13.90 7.44 -7.89
N VAL A 170 14.21 6.90 -6.72
CA VAL A 170 14.24 5.45 -6.46
C VAL A 170 13.03 5.11 -5.62
N ARG A 171 12.29 4.07 -6.01
CA ARG A 171 11.17 3.53 -5.23
C ARG A 171 11.55 2.18 -4.65
N GLY A 172 11.09 1.92 -3.43
CA GLY A 172 11.26 0.63 -2.77
C GLY A 172 10.61 0.62 -1.41
N GLU A 173 10.95 -0.39 -0.61
CA GLU A 173 10.36 -0.60 0.71
C GLU A 173 11.40 -0.37 1.81
N LEU A 174 11.05 0.45 2.80
CA LEU A 174 11.70 0.43 4.10
C LEU A 174 10.99 -0.60 4.98
N TYR A 175 11.75 -1.49 5.60
CA TYR A 175 11.20 -2.52 6.46
C TYR A 175 12.09 -2.73 7.68
N LEU A 176 11.50 -3.29 8.73
CA LEU A 176 12.22 -3.65 9.95
C LEU A 176 12.58 -5.13 9.89
N PRO A 177 13.87 -5.50 9.95
CA PRO A 177 14.26 -6.91 9.99
C PRO A 177 13.65 -7.61 11.20
N GLN A 178 13.24 -8.87 11.05
CA GLN A 178 12.55 -9.65 12.09
C GLN A 178 13.24 -9.61 13.47
N PRO A 179 14.59 -9.72 13.59
CA PRO A 179 15.24 -9.61 14.89
C PRO A 179 15.08 -8.22 15.55
N ALA A 180 15.04 -7.16 14.76
CA ALA A 180 14.82 -5.81 15.26
C ALA A 180 13.37 -5.59 15.67
N PHE A 181 12.41 -6.15 14.93
CA PHE A 181 11.00 -6.15 15.29
C PHE A 181 10.74 -6.84 16.63
N VAL A 182 11.30 -8.04 16.84
CA VAL A 182 11.16 -8.78 18.10
C VAL A 182 11.69 -7.96 19.28
N ARG A 183 12.87 -7.35 19.15
CA ARG A 183 13.44 -6.49 20.20
C ARG A 183 12.56 -5.29 20.52
N LEU A 184 12.02 -4.63 19.49
CA LEU A 184 11.14 -3.48 19.67
C LEU A 184 9.87 -3.88 20.41
N ARG A 185 9.20 -4.95 19.95
CA ARG A 185 8.01 -5.50 20.58
C ARG A 185 8.25 -5.83 22.05
N ASP A 186 9.34 -6.54 22.35
CA ASP A 186 9.65 -6.97 23.72
C ASP A 186 9.94 -5.77 24.63
N ALA A 187 10.57 -4.71 24.12
CA ALA A 187 10.77 -3.45 24.85
C ALA A 187 9.44 -2.73 25.13
N THR A 188 8.57 -2.57 24.13
CA THR A 188 7.26 -1.91 24.29
C THR A 188 6.36 -2.65 25.29
N LEU A 189 6.37 -3.99 25.27
CA LEU A 189 5.62 -4.80 26.23
C LEU A 189 6.13 -4.64 27.67
N ALA A 190 7.44 -4.40 27.85
CA ALA A 190 8.03 -4.15 29.15
C ALA A 190 7.67 -2.76 29.72
N GLU A 191 7.37 -1.79 28.85
CA GLU A 191 7.00 -0.42 29.22
C GLU A 191 5.51 -0.22 29.50
N GLY A 192 4.68 -1.26 29.31
CA GLY A 192 3.28 -1.27 29.75
C GLY A 192 2.22 -1.03 28.66
N GLY A 193 2.60 -1.06 27.38
CA GLY A 193 1.68 -0.91 26.24
C GLY A 193 1.53 0.54 25.80
#